data_AF-A0A0P9LN98-F1
#
_entry.id   AF-A0A0P9LN98-F1
#
_cell.length_a   1.000
_cell.length_b   1.000
_cell.length_c   1.000
_cell.angle_alpha   90.00
_cell.angle_beta   90.00
_cell.angle_gamma   90.00
#
_symmetry.space_group_name_H-M   'P 1'
#
loop_
_entity.id
_entity.type
_entity.pdbx_description
1 polymer ?
#
loop_
_entity_poly.entity_id
_entity_poly.type
_entity_poly.pdbx_seq_one_letter_code
_entity_poly.pdbx_strand_id
1 'polypeptide(L)'
;MLLDGEDLPSMTNYELLLCHRLYCGIGLTNAHSFDQLKKMLDIDIFRKRLGDFCQLNAERSLRASSGFVDAGDFDSAVLAARTASKHSFNQFLVFCGATSLLDKWQLRYAQLFIGETHLALERFADVFAGEFSGSVCQKKVYLHRCYRFLQVMSDHSVMSNRMPEKEFWTVSRFLPSHPSGRNRLLEKPAGVRVVSHADTFFLLRVNIPIMELPVPAVLIWALIDNDSCVNDVLQRAIEGFQISREECLQYLQVFLLAGVVTMSCFNLALSELTDD
;
A
#
# COMPACT_ATOMS: atom_id res chain seq x y z
N MET A 1 -0.72 21.31 24.67
CA MET A 1 0.32 20.40 24.17
C MET A 1 -0.31 19.55 23.07
N LEU A 2 -0.10 19.97 21.83
CA LEU A 2 -0.45 19.19 20.65
C LEU A 2 0.67 18.14 20.52
N LEU A 3 0.30 16.87 20.60
CA LEU A 3 1.23 15.75 20.42
C LEU A 3 1.58 15.69 18.92
N ASP A 4 2.71 16.30 18.57
CA ASP A 4 3.37 16.12 17.28
C ASP A 4 3.94 14.71 17.21
N GLY A 5 3.54 13.96 16.19
CA GLY A 5 4.20 12.83 15.49
C GLY A 5 5.04 11.75 16.20
N GLU A 6 5.69 11.99 17.33
CA GLU A 6 6.73 11.11 17.88
C GLU A 6 6.19 9.99 18.80
N ASP A 7 4.94 10.09 19.27
CA ASP A 7 4.34 9.15 20.25
C ASP A 7 3.32 8.14 19.65
N LEU A 8 3.34 7.88 18.35
CA LEU A 8 2.63 6.70 17.79
C LEU A 8 3.05 5.34 18.43
N PRO A 9 4.27 5.15 19.00
CA PRO A 9 4.62 3.92 19.70
C PRO A 9 3.88 3.66 21.02
N SER A 10 3.16 4.64 21.61
CA SER A 10 2.55 4.48 22.93
C SER A 10 1.07 4.05 22.91
N MET A 11 0.39 4.08 21.76
CA MET A 11 -0.99 3.59 21.66
C MET A 11 -1.01 2.05 21.61
N THR A 12 -1.43 1.45 22.71
CA THR A 12 -1.71 0.04 22.87
C THR A 12 -3.01 -0.36 22.16
N ASN A 13 -3.16 -1.64 21.83
CA ASN A 13 -4.42 -2.20 21.31
C ASN A 13 -5.63 -1.91 22.23
N TYR A 14 -5.39 -1.64 23.52
CA TYR A 14 -6.41 -1.27 24.48
C TYR A 14 -6.96 0.14 24.25
N GLU A 15 -6.12 1.14 24.02
CA GLU A 15 -6.57 2.51 23.72
C GLU A 15 -7.35 2.57 22.41
N LEU A 16 -6.89 1.84 21.37
CA LEU A 16 -7.62 1.72 20.11
C LEU A 16 -9.00 1.08 20.30
N LEU A 17 -9.11 0.07 21.19
CA LEU A 17 -10.38 -0.56 21.53
C LEU A 17 -11.32 0.39 22.29
N LEU A 18 -10.80 1.21 23.19
CA LEU A 18 -11.58 2.20 23.91
C LEU A 18 -12.15 3.26 22.96
N CYS A 19 -11.34 3.81 22.06
CA CYS A 19 -11.79 4.77 21.04
C CYS A 19 -12.86 4.16 20.12
N HIS A 20 -12.67 2.92 19.66
CA HIS A 20 -13.68 2.20 18.88
C HIS A 20 -15.02 2.05 19.63
N ARG A 21 -14.97 1.66 20.92
CA ARG A 21 -16.18 1.50 21.74
C ARG A 21 -16.91 2.82 21.97
N LEU A 22 -16.16 3.89 22.23
CA LEU A 22 -16.67 5.26 22.34
C LEU A 22 -17.39 5.68 21.05
N TYR A 23 -16.77 5.43 19.90
CA TYR A 23 -17.36 5.73 18.59
C TYR A 23 -18.66 4.94 18.33
N CYS A 24 -18.62 3.61 18.52
CA CYS A 24 -19.77 2.74 18.24
C CYS A 24 -20.91 2.85 19.27
N GLY A 25 -20.78 3.68 20.31
CA GLY A 25 -21.83 3.85 21.31
C GLY A 25 -22.00 2.64 22.24
N ILE A 26 -21.00 1.75 22.31
CA ILE A 26 -21.01 0.63 23.25
C ILE A 26 -20.64 1.18 24.62
N GLY A 27 -21.68 1.61 25.36
CA GLY A 27 -21.53 2.25 26.66
C GLY A 27 -20.79 1.38 27.67
N LEU A 28 -19.80 1.98 28.33
CA LEU A 28 -19.36 1.51 29.65
C LEU A 28 -20.39 1.95 30.69
N THR A 29 -20.30 1.41 31.91
CA THR A 29 -21.28 1.47 33.02
C THR A 29 -21.68 2.88 33.55
N ASN A 30 -21.46 3.97 32.82
CA ASN A 30 -21.90 5.34 33.13
C ASN A 30 -22.23 6.15 31.84
N ALA A 31 -23.51 6.19 31.46
CA ALA A 31 -23.97 6.82 30.21
C ALA A 31 -23.63 8.32 30.09
N HIS A 32 -23.71 9.08 31.19
CA HIS A 32 -23.46 10.53 31.15
C HIS A 32 -21.99 10.88 30.83
N SER A 33 -21.04 10.21 31.50
CA SER A 33 -19.61 10.41 31.24
C SER A 33 -19.21 9.89 29.85
N PHE A 34 -19.86 8.82 29.40
CA PHE A 34 -19.68 8.29 28.04
C PHE A 34 -20.12 9.30 26.97
N ASP A 35 -21.27 9.95 27.14
CA ASP A 35 -21.76 10.98 26.20
C ASP A 35 -20.87 12.21 26.14
N GLN A 36 -20.29 12.62 27.29
CA GLN A 36 -19.31 13.70 27.33
C GLN A 36 -18.03 13.33 26.57
N LEU A 37 -17.48 12.14 26.83
CA LEU A 37 -16.28 11.66 26.12
C LEU A 37 -16.53 11.51 24.62
N LYS A 38 -17.71 11.03 24.21
CA LYS A 38 -18.09 10.91 22.81
C LYS A 38 -18.09 12.27 22.10
N LYS A 39 -18.55 13.34 22.77
CA LYS A 39 -18.52 14.71 22.21
C LYS A 39 -17.11 15.28 22.08
N MET A 40 -16.14 14.75 22.82
CA MET A 40 -14.73 15.18 22.76
C MET A 40 -13.92 14.40 21.72
N LEU A 41 -14.43 13.28 21.22
CA LEU A 41 -13.72 12.45 20.24
C LEU A 41 -13.85 13.06 18.84
N ASP A 42 -12.75 13.61 18.33
CA ASP A 42 -12.62 13.92 16.92
C ASP A 42 -12.36 12.63 16.13
N ILE A 43 -13.36 12.22 15.35
CA ILE A 43 -13.32 10.96 14.61
C ILE A 43 -12.32 10.99 13.45
N ASP A 44 -12.08 12.15 12.85
CA ASP A 44 -11.20 12.28 11.71
C ASP A 44 -9.74 12.22 12.17
N ILE A 45 -9.42 12.88 13.28
CA ILE A 45 -8.12 12.76 13.94
C ILE A 45 -7.88 11.31 14.39
N PHE A 46 -8.88 10.65 14.98
CA PHE A 46 -8.76 9.24 15.38
C PHE A 46 -8.48 8.34 14.17
N ARG A 47 -9.26 8.46 13.09
CA ARG A 47 -9.07 7.64 11.89
C ARG A 47 -7.72 7.90 11.22
N LYS A 48 -7.26 9.15 11.18
CA LYS A 48 -5.92 9.49 10.69
C LYS A 48 -4.85 8.74 11.48
N ARG A 49 -4.87 8.87 12.81
CA ARG A 49 -3.91 8.18 13.71
C ARG A 49 -4.00 6.66 13.59
N LEU A 50 -5.20 6.12 13.43
CA LEU A 50 -5.43 4.69 13.22
C LEU A 50 -4.81 4.20 11.90
N GLY A 51 -4.92 5.00 10.84
CA GLY A 51 -4.27 4.76 9.56
C GLY A 51 -2.75 4.78 9.67
N ASP A 52 -2.19 5.82 10.32
CA ASP A 52 -0.75 5.96 10.56
C ASP A 52 -0.20 4.77 11.36
N PHE A 53 -0.94 4.33 12.39
CA PHE A 53 -0.61 3.14 13.17
C PHE A 53 -0.59 1.86 12.33
N CYS A 54 -1.56 1.70 11.42
CA CYS A 54 -1.59 0.56 10.50
C CYS A 54 -0.39 0.57 9.56
N GLN A 55 -0.10 1.73 8.96
CA GLN A 55 1.06 1.87 8.07
C GLN A 55 2.36 1.54 8.79
N LEU A 56 2.59 2.12 9.97
CA LEU A 56 3.80 1.89 10.76
C LEU A 56 3.99 0.40 11.09
N ASN A 57 2.93 -0.30 11.48
CA ASN A 57 3.02 -1.73 11.80
C ASN A 57 3.18 -2.61 10.56
N ALA A 58 2.61 -2.22 9.42
CA ALA A 58 2.87 -2.89 8.15
C ALA A 58 4.36 -2.79 7.78
N GLU A 59 4.93 -1.59 7.88
CA GLU A 59 6.35 -1.32 7.60
C GLU A 59 7.28 -2.06 8.56
N ARG A 60 7.00 -2.06 9.87
CA ARG A 60 7.76 -2.83 10.86
C ARG A 60 7.72 -4.34 10.59
N SER A 61 6.55 -4.87 10.23
CA SER A 61 6.38 -6.29 9.93
C SER A 61 7.10 -6.70 8.65
N LEU A 62 7.07 -5.85 7.62
CA LEU A 62 7.85 -6.08 6.42
C LEU A 62 9.35 -6.04 6.72
N ARG A 63 9.78 -5.10 7.59
CA ARG A 63 11.19 -5.02 8.00
C ARG A 63 11.67 -6.29 8.67
N ALA A 64 10.87 -6.82 9.60
CA ALA A 64 11.14 -8.10 10.24
C ALA A 64 11.18 -9.25 9.21
N SER A 65 10.22 -9.28 8.28
CA SER A 65 10.16 -10.30 7.22
C SER A 65 11.45 -10.36 6.40
N SER A 66 11.95 -9.22 5.94
CA SER A 66 13.23 -9.16 5.21
C SER A 66 14.39 -9.67 6.05
N GLY A 67 14.48 -9.26 7.33
CA GLY A 67 15.56 -9.72 8.21
C GLY A 67 15.56 -11.23 8.40
N PHE A 68 14.38 -11.86 8.44
CA PHE A 68 14.25 -13.32 8.47
C PHE A 68 14.66 -13.98 7.14
N VAL A 69 14.34 -13.37 6.00
CA VAL A 69 14.84 -13.84 4.69
C VAL A 69 16.36 -13.83 4.65
N ASP A 70 16.99 -12.75 5.13
CA ASP A 70 18.45 -12.60 5.16
C ASP A 70 19.10 -13.64 6.10
N ALA A 71 18.41 -14.03 7.17
CA ALA A 71 18.82 -15.10 8.08
C ALA A 71 18.49 -16.53 7.57
N GLY A 72 17.79 -16.66 6.44
CA GLY A 72 17.36 -17.95 5.89
C GLY A 72 16.13 -18.58 6.58
N ASP A 73 15.50 -17.87 7.52
CA ASP A 73 14.28 -18.30 8.22
C ASP A 73 13.02 -17.90 7.42
N PHE A 74 12.71 -18.68 6.39
CA PHE A 74 11.57 -18.38 5.52
C PHE A 74 10.21 -18.58 6.21
N ASP A 75 10.12 -19.37 7.28
CA ASP A 75 8.87 -19.58 8.02
C ASP A 75 8.48 -18.32 8.78
N SER A 76 9.41 -17.77 9.55
CA SER A 76 9.20 -16.50 10.25
C SER A 76 9.02 -15.34 9.27
N ALA A 77 9.75 -15.34 8.15
CA ALA A 77 9.59 -14.33 7.09
C ALA A 77 8.16 -14.29 6.55
N VAL A 78 7.57 -15.46 6.27
CA VAL A 78 6.21 -15.58 5.74
C VAL A 78 5.16 -15.08 6.74
N LEU A 79 5.30 -15.44 8.01
CA LEU A 79 4.39 -14.96 9.06
C LEU A 79 4.47 -13.43 9.24
N ALA A 80 5.67 -12.87 9.19
CA ALA A 80 5.88 -11.43 9.27
C ALA A 80 5.30 -10.70 8.04
N ALA A 81 5.49 -11.24 6.82
CA ALA A 81 4.92 -10.68 5.60
C ALA A 81 3.39 -10.71 5.60
N ARG A 82 2.77 -11.79 6.07
CA ARG A 82 1.31 -11.87 6.26
C ARG A 82 0.80 -10.79 7.22
N THR A 83 1.52 -10.59 8.32
CA THR A 83 1.21 -9.55 9.31
C THR A 83 1.29 -8.16 8.68
N ALA A 84 2.28 -7.93 7.82
CA ALA A 84 2.38 -6.69 7.04
C ALA A 84 1.13 -6.50 6.15
N SER A 85 0.75 -7.50 5.35
CA SER A 85 -0.44 -7.42 4.47
C SER A 85 -1.74 -7.19 5.27
N LYS A 86 -1.89 -7.80 6.45
CA LYS A 86 -3.01 -7.56 7.36
C LYS A 86 -3.10 -6.10 7.78
N HIS A 87 -1.99 -5.51 8.20
CA HIS A 87 -1.98 -4.11 8.61
C HIS A 87 -2.26 -3.15 7.44
N SER A 88 -1.77 -3.43 6.25
CA SER A 88 -2.08 -2.62 5.06
C SER A 88 -3.54 -2.72 4.64
N PHE A 89 -4.13 -3.92 4.72
CA PHE A 89 -5.56 -4.07 4.47
C PHE A 89 -6.39 -3.32 5.52
N ASN A 90 -5.97 -3.36 6.78
CA ASN A 90 -6.60 -2.57 7.83
C ASN A 90 -6.49 -1.07 7.58
N GLN A 91 -5.34 -0.57 7.10
CA GLN A 91 -5.20 0.83 6.70
C GLN A 91 -6.22 1.21 5.64
N PHE A 92 -6.37 0.37 4.61
CA PHE A 92 -7.38 0.57 3.56
C PHE A 92 -8.81 0.62 4.15
N LEU A 93 -9.17 -0.33 5.02
CA LEU A 93 -10.48 -0.31 5.69
C LEU A 93 -10.69 0.96 6.52
N VAL A 94 -9.66 1.47 7.19
CA VAL A 94 -9.72 2.73 7.94
C VAL A 94 -10.00 3.91 7.01
N PHE A 95 -9.39 3.95 5.82
CA PHE A 95 -9.75 4.93 4.77
C PHE A 95 -11.22 4.81 4.35
N CYS A 96 -11.75 3.59 4.27
CA CYS A 96 -13.15 3.35 3.92
C CYS A 96 -14.17 3.61 5.06
N GLY A 97 -13.72 3.79 6.31
CA GLY A 97 -14.60 4.11 7.44
C GLY A 97 -14.44 3.23 8.67
N ALA A 98 -13.56 2.24 8.64
CA ALA A 98 -13.34 1.36 9.79
C ALA A 98 -12.72 2.12 10.97
N THR A 99 -13.16 1.73 12.17
CA THR A 99 -12.75 2.34 13.43
C THR A 99 -12.15 1.33 14.41
N SER A 100 -11.90 0.09 13.97
CA SER A 100 -11.30 -0.97 14.76
C SER A 100 -10.40 -1.85 13.93
N LEU A 101 -9.31 -2.30 14.55
CA LEU A 101 -8.33 -3.23 13.98
C LEU A 101 -8.52 -4.66 14.47
N LEU A 102 -9.55 -4.93 15.29
CA LEU A 102 -9.80 -6.28 15.80
C LEU A 102 -10.19 -7.21 14.64
N ASP A 103 -9.56 -8.37 14.60
CA ASP A 103 -9.74 -9.39 13.55
C ASP A 103 -11.21 -9.76 13.36
N LYS A 104 -11.97 -9.87 14.45
CA LYS A 104 -13.41 -10.18 14.41
C LYS A 104 -14.25 -9.16 13.63
N TRP A 105 -13.78 -7.92 13.52
CA TRP A 105 -14.46 -6.84 12.79
C TRP A 105 -13.94 -6.66 11.38
N GLN A 106 -12.74 -7.16 11.07
CA GLN A 106 -12.06 -6.92 9.79
C GLN A 106 -12.91 -7.36 8.59
N LEU A 107 -13.41 -8.60 8.60
CA LEU A 107 -14.26 -9.12 7.52
C LEU A 107 -15.60 -8.39 7.45
N ARG A 108 -16.21 -8.10 8.61
CA ARG A 108 -17.48 -7.36 8.66
C ARG A 108 -17.35 -5.94 8.12
N TYR A 109 -16.23 -5.27 8.39
CA TYR A 109 -15.96 -3.95 7.81
C TYR A 109 -15.65 -4.01 6.33
N ALA A 110 -14.94 -5.03 5.86
CA ALA A 110 -14.73 -5.23 4.44
C ALA A 110 -16.07 -5.39 3.71
N GLN A 111 -16.94 -6.28 4.19
CA GLN A 111 -18.27 -6.45 3.62
C GLN A 111 -19.10 -5.16 3.64
N LEU A 112 -19.04 -4.41 4.74
CA LEU A 112 -19.84 -3.21 4.92
C LEU A 112 -19.39 -2.03 4.03
N PHE A 113 -18.07 -1.79 3.94
CA PHE A 113 -17.55 -0.57 3.34
C PHE A 113 -17.09 -0.72 1.89
N ILE A 114 -16.61 -1.89 1.50
CA ILE A 114 -16.08 -2.13 0.15
C ILE A 114 -16.85 -3.20 -0.63
N GLY A 115 -17.55 -4.10 0.08
CA GLY A 115 -18.34 -5.18 -0.51
C GLY A 115 -17.57 -6.48 -0.71
N GLU A 116 -18.31 -7.59 -0.87
CA GLU A 116 -17.73 -8.95 -0.94
C GLU A 116 -16.93 -9.22 -2.20
N THR A 117 -17.26 -8.54 -3.30
CA THR A 117 -16.62 -8.72 -4.61
C THR A 117 -15.50 -7.70 -4.85
N HIS A 118 -15.09 -6.95 -3.82
CA HIS A 118 -14.04 -5.97 -3.97
C HIS A 118 -12.67 -6.65 -4.16
N LEU A 119 -11.94 -6.28 -5.21
CA LEU A 119 -10.68 -6.93 -5.56
C LEU A 119 -9.66 -6.93 -4.40
N ALA A 120 -9.56 -5.83 -3.64
CA ALA A 120 -8.68 -5.77 -2.47
C ALA A 120 -9.03 -6.82 -1.40
N LEU A 121 -10.32 -7.12 -1.19
CA LEU A 121 -10.76 -8.14 -0.24
C LEU A 121 -10.43 -9.54 -0.77
N GLU A 122 -10.71 -9.83 -2.05
CA GLU A 122 -10.35 -11.10 -2.67
C GLU A 122 -8.84 -11.37 -2.54
N ARG A 123 -8.00 -10.40 -2.92
CA ARG A 123 -6.55 -10.55 -2.87
C ARG A 123 -6.01 -10.59 -1.44
N PHE A 124 -6.66 -9.90 -0.51
CA PHE A 124 -6.35 -10.02 0.90
C PHE A 124 -6.63 -11.44 1.40
N ALA A 125 -7.78 -12.02 1.05
CA ALA A 125 -8.14 -13.38 1.41
C ALA A 125 -7.14 -14.40 0.84
N ASP A 126 -6.71 -14.25 -0.41
CA ASP A 126 -5.69 -15.10 -1.03
C ASP A 126 -4.37 -15.09 -0.24
N VAL A 127 -3.91 -13.90 0.16
CA VAL A 127 -2.68 -13.76 0.94
C VAL A 127 -2.89 -14.30 2.35
N PHE A 128 -4.01 -14.00 3.00
CA PHE A 128 -4.25 -14.37 4.39
C PHE A 128 -4.47 -15.88 4.56
N ALA A 129 -5.25 -16.50 3.66
CA ALA A 129 -5.55 -17.93 3.66
C ALA A 129 -4.45 -18.80 3.03
N GLY A 130 -3.50 -18.20 2.29
CA GLY A 130 -2.48 -18.94 1.56
C GLY A 130 -1.69 -19.91 2.44
N GLU A 131 -1.49 -21.13 1.94
CA GLU A 131 -0.68 -22.16 2.58
C GLU A 131 0.81 -21.83 2.51
N PHE A 132 1.49 -22.00 3.65
CA PHE A 132 2.90 -21.66 3.84
C PHE A 132 3.75 -22.86 4.28
N SER A 133 3.11 -24.02 4.48
CA SER A 133 3.75 -25.32 4.65
C SER A 133 4.24 -25.85 3.30
N GLY A 134 5.27 -25.20 2.76
CA GLY A 134 5.82 -25.52 1.45
C GLY A 134 7.34 -25.47 1.42
N SER A 135 7.90 -25.83 0.28
CA SER A 135 9.33 -25.63 -0.02
C SER A 135 9.72 -24.15 0.08
N VAL A 136 11.02 -23.87 0.25
CA VAL A 136 11.56 -22.49 0.21
C VAL A 136 11.14 -21.75 -1.06
N CYS A 137 11.06 -22.44 -2.20
CA CYS A 137 10.60 -21.84 -3.46
C CYS A 137 9.14 -21.36 -3.36
N GLN A 138 8.24 -22.19 -2.83
CA GLN A 138 6.84 -21.81 -2.61
C GLN A 138 6.72 -20.65 -1.61
N LYS A 139 7.52 -20.64 -0.54
CA LYS A 139 7.57 -19.55 0.45
C LYS A 139 8.01 -18.24 -0.20
N LYS A 140 9.04 -18.26 -1.07
CA LYS A 140 9.48 -17.07 -1.83
C LYS A 140 8.36 -16.52 -2.73
N VAL A 141 7.64 -17.39 -3.43
CA VAL A 141 6.48 -16.98 -4.26
C VAL A 141 5.41 -16.31 -3.39
N TYR A 142 5.10 -16.87 -2.22
CA TYR A 142 4.15 -16.29 -1.28
C TYR A 142 4.61 -14.92 -0.74
N LEU A 143 5.88 -14.78 -0.38
CA LEU A 143 6.47 -13.50 0.04
C LEU A 143 6.28 -12.42 -1.04
N HIS A 144 6.54 -12.74 -2.31
CA HIS A 144 6.30 -11.82 -3.42
C HIS A 144 4.84 -11.36 -3.51
N ARG A 145 3.87 -12.25 -3.26
CA ARG A 145 2.44 -11.89 -3.24
C ARG A 145 2.12 -10.93 -2.08
N CYS A 146 2.66 -11.18 -0.88
CA CYS A 146 2.47 -10.29 0.26
C CYS A 146 3.06 -8.90 0.00
N TYR A 147 4.28 -8.86 -0.55
CA TYR A 147 4.98 -7.62 -0.86
C TYR A 147 4.28 -6.84 -1.96
N ARG A 148 3.70 -7.54 -2.95
CA ARG A 148 2.86 -6.92 -3.97
C ARG A 148 1.60 -6.32 -3.37
N PHE A 149 0.91 -7.07 -2.51
CA PHE A 149 -0.27 -6.57 -1.83
C PHE A 149 0.01 -5.26 -1.07
N LEU A 150 1.11 -5.22 -0.30
CA LEU A 150 1.56 -4.02 0.40
C LEU A 150 1.85 -2.86 -0.58
N GLN A 151 2.55 -3.11 -1.69
CA GLN A 151 2.82 -2.11 -2.72
C GLN A 151 1.52 -1.51 -3.27
N VAL A 152 0.51 -2.34 -3.58
CA VAL A 152 -0.79 -1.87 -4.09
C VAL A 152 -1.54 -1.04 -3.06
N MET A 153 -1.54 -1.44 -1.78
CA MET A 153 -2.15 -0.63 -0.71
C MET A 153 -1.44 0.73 -0.57
N SER A 154 -0.12 0.75 -0.70
CA SER A 154 0.68 1.99 -0.69
C SER A 154 0.31 2.90 -1.86
N ASP A 155 0.25 2.34 -3.07
CA ASP A 155 -0.18 3.07 -4.27
C ASP A 155 -1.62 3.61 -4.11
N HIS A 156 -2.53 2.83 -3.51
CA HIS A 156 -3.90 3.27 -3.25
C HIS A 156 -3.95 4.46 -2.30
N SER A 157 -3.15 4.44 -1.23
CA SER A 157 -3.09 5.54 -0.27
C SER A 157 -2.68 6.87 -0.92
N VAL A 158 -1.83 6.82 -1.95
CA VAL A 158 -1.42 7.98 -2.75
C VAL A 158 -2.52 8.41 -3.71
N MET A 159 -3.23 7.47 -4.32
CA MET A 159 -4.22 7.73 -5.36
C MET A 159 -5.63 7.98 -4.82
N SER A 160 -5.85 7.74 -3.53
CA SER A 160 -7.13 7.94 -2.86
C SER A 160 -7.61 9.38 -3.06
N ASN A 161 -8.85 9.54 -3.53
CA ASN A 161 -9.48 10.80 -3.92
C ASN A 161 -8.90 11.50 -5.16
N ARG A 162 -7.95 10.86 -5.88
CA ARG A 162 -7.35 11.41 -7.10
C ARG A 162 -7.65 10.58 -8.35
N MET A 163 -8.10 9.34 -8.18
CA MET A 163 -8.46 8.44 -9.27
C MET A 163 -9.76 7.69 -8.93
N PRO A 164 -10.64 7.43 -9.90
CA PRO A 164 -11.80 6.57 -9.69
C PRO A 164 -11.39 5.17 -9.22
N GLU A 165 -12.06 4.65 -8.18
CA GLU A 165 -11.75 3.33 -7.60
C GLU A 165 -11.76 2.20 -8.65
N LYS A 166 -12.68 2.26 -9.62
CA LYS A 166 -12.75 1.26 -10.71
C LYS A 166 -11.53 1.25 -11.63
N GLU A 167 -10.85 2.38 -11.79
CA GLU A 167 -9.65 2.47 -12.63
C GLU A 167 -8.39 2.08 -11.84
N PHE A 168 -8.39 2.30 -10.53
CA PHE A 168 -7.29 1.90 -9.67
C PHE A 168 -7.25 0.38 -9.47
N TRP A 169 -8.37 -0.25 -9.12
CA TRP A 169 -8.41 -1.68 -8.74
C TRP A 169 -8.39 -2.62 -9.95
N THR A 170 -7.20 -2.83 -10.52
CA THR A 170 -6.96 -3.79 -11.61
C THR A 170 -6.26 -5.05 -11.10
N VAL A 171 -6.54 -6.19 -11.75
CA VAL A 171 -5.90 -7.48 -11.40
C VAL A 171 -4.39 -7.44 -11.64
N SER A 172 -3.94 -6.74 -12.67
CA SER A 172 -2.53 -6.60 -13.05
C SER A 172 -1.66 -5.97 -11.97
N ARG A 173 -2.22 -5.09 -11.13
CA ARG A 173 -1.52 -4.54 -9.97
C ARG A 173 -1.10 -5.61 -8.97
N PHE A 174 -1.88 -6.69 -8.84
CA PHE A 174 -1.58 -7.80 -7.92
C PHE A 174 -0.89 -8.96 -8.61
N LEU A 175 -1.27 -9.24 -9.85
CA LEU A 175 -0.81 -10.36 -10.64
C LEU A 175 -0.42 -9.82 -12.01
N PRO A 176 0.82 -9.32 -12.18
CA PRO A 176 1.29 -8.82 -13.46
C PRO A 176 1.03 -9.86 -14.55
N SER A 177 0.26 -9.46 -15.55
CA SER A 177 0.06 -10.24 -16.76
C SER A 177 1.39 -10.20 -17.51
N HIS A 178 1.96 -11.35 -17.85
CA HIS A 178 2.96 -11.38 -18.92
C HIS A 178 2.23 -11.72 -20.22
N PRO A 179 1.61 -10.77 -20.93
CA PRO A 179 1.15 -11.07 -22.26
C PRO A 179 2.39 -11.35 -23.10
N SER A 180 2.47 -12.55 -23.61
CA SER A 180 3.32 -12.89 -24.75
C SER A 180 2.90 -12.00 -25.92
N GLY A 181 3.50 -10.81 -26.05
CA GLY A 181 3.07 -9.82 -27.05
C GLY A 181 3.91 -8.54 -27.03
N ARG A 182 3.97 -7.89 -28.20
CA ARG A 182 4.90 -6.81 -28.62
C ARG A 182 4.79 -5.47 -27.84
N ASN A 183 3.99 -5.38 -26.79
CA ASN A 183 3.78 -4.13 -26.06
C ASN A 183 4.83 -3.98 -24.95
N ARG A 184 5.51 -2.82 -24.90
CA ARG A 184 6.51 -2.51 -23.87
C ARG A 184 5.81 -2.08 -22.57
N LEU A 185 5.37 -3.05 -21.77
CA LEU A 185 4.63 -2.81 -20.53
C LEU A 185 5.58 -2.39 -19.41
N LEU A 186 5.16 -1.44 -18.58
CA LEU A 186 5.91 -0.99 -17.40
C LEU A 186 5.55 -1.88 -16.21
N GLU A 187 6.52 -2.61 -15.69
CA GLU A 187 6.34 -3.54 -14.57
C GLU A 187 7.12 -3.10 -13.34
N LYS A 188 6.47 -3.05 -12.18
CA LYS A 188 7.15 -2.84 -10.89
C LYS A 188 7.63 -4.20 -10.35
N PRO A 189 8.82 -4.28 -9.73
CA PRO A 189 9.18 -5.43 -8.91
C PRO A 189 8.30 -5.49 -7.65
N ALA A 190 8.00 -6.69 -7.18
CA ALA A 190 7.36 -6.86 -5.89
C ALA A 190 8.31 -6.40 -4.77
N GLY A 191 7.77 -5.71 -3.76
CA GLY A 191 8.54 -5.21 -2.62
C GLY A 191 9.18 -3.84 -2.83
N VAL A 192 9.11 -3.26 -4.03
CA VAL A 192 9.45 -1.85 -4.21
C VAL A 192 8.22 -1.00 -3.92
N ARG A 193 8.28 0.02 -3.07
CA ARG A 193 7.11 0.86 -2.78
C ARG A 193 7.51 2.25 -2.35
N VAL A 194 6.56 3.17 -2.42
CA VAL A 194 6.71 4.52 -1.89
C VAL A 194 6.21 4.55 -0.45
N VAL A 195 7.01 5.12 0.45
CA VAL A 195 6.63 5.38 1.85
C VAL A 195 6.77 6.86 2.13
N SER A 196 5.83 7.43 2.89
CA SER A 196 5.90 8.81 3.37
C SER A 196 6.52 8.87 4.76
N HIS A 197 7.45 9.80 4.97
CA HIS A 197 8.06 10.10 6.27
C HIS A 197 8.43 11.58 6.33
N ALA A 198 7.97 12.30 7.37
CA ALA A 198 8.26 13.72 7.58
C ALA A 198 8.02 14.58 6.32
N ASP A 199 6.82 14.48 5.74
CA ASP A 199 6.39 15.17 4.52
C ASP A 199 7.23 14.90 3.26
N THR A 200 8.09 13.88 3.32
CA THR A 200 8.97 13.46 2.23
C THR A 200 8.60 12.04 1.80
N PHE A 201 8.69 11.76 0.50
CA PHE A 201 8.43 10.43 -0.03
C PHE A 201 9.72 9.72 -0.40
N PHE A 202 9.81 8.45 -0.03
CA PHE A 202 10.98 7.61 -0.32
C PHE A 202 10.54 6.38 -1.10
N LEU A 203 11.27 6.07 -2.17
CA LEU A 203 11.16 4.78 -2.84
C LEU A 203 12.07 3.78 -2.14
N LEU A 204 11.50 2.69 -1.63
CA LEU A 204 12.25 1.62 -0.96
C LEU A 204 12.13 0.33 -1.75
N ARG A 205 13.23 -0.44 -1.82
CA ARG A 205 13.22 -1.86 -2.19
C ARG A 205 13.28 -2.67 -0.90
N VAL A 206 12.14 -3.24 -0.52
CA VAL A 206 11.94 -3.90 0.78
C VAL A 206 12.27 -2.92 1.92
N ASN A 207 13.48 -2.97 2.48
CA ASN A 207 13.94 -2.08 3.56
C ASN A 207 15.05 -1.11 3.14
N ILE A 208 15.50 -1.18 1.89
CA ILE A 208 16.62 -0.38 1.40
C ILE A 208 16.06 0.86 0.70
N PRO A 209 16.32 2.08 1.20
CA PRO A 209 15.95 3.30 0.50
C PRO A 209 16.75 3.41 -0.79
N ILE A 210 16.08 3.79 -1.87
CA ILE A 210 16.67 3.91 -3.21
C ILE A 210 16.86 5.38 -3.56
N MET A 211 15.78 6.16 -3.41
CA MET A 211 15.76 7.59 -3.73
C MET A 211 14.61 8.29 -3.02
N GLU A 212 14.79 9.59 -2.81
CA GLU A 212 13.71 10.52 -2.47
C GLU A 212 12.90 10.86 -3.72
N LEU A 213 11.58 10.99 -3.57
CA LEU A 213 10.66 11.28 -4.66
C LEU A 213 9.88 12.57 -4.38
N PRO A 214 9.86 13.50 -5.35
CA PRO A 214 8.89 14.59 -5.31
C PRO A 214 7.48 14.07 -5.63
N VAL A 215 6.45 14.84 -5.25
CA VAL A 215 5.03 14.45 -5.42
C VAL A 215 4.69 14.00 -6.85
N PRO A 216 5.12 14.68 -7.94
CA PRO A 216 4.83 14.23 -9.31
C PRO A 216 5.37 12.82 -9.59
N ALA A 217 6.58 12.50 -9.14
CA ALA A 217 7.18 11.17 -9.30
C ALA A 217 6.40 10.09 -8.54
N VAL A 218 5.90 10.42 -7.34
CA VAL A 218 5.05 9.52 -6.54
C VAL A 218 3.73 9.21 -7.25
N LEU A 219 3.12 10.21 -7.88
CA LEU A 219 1.89 10.03 -8.66
C LEU A 219 2.14 9.16 -9.90
N ILE A 220 3.22 9.44 -10.65
CA ILE A 220 3.61 8.62 -11.81
C ILE A 220 3.89 7.18 -11.38
N TRP A 221 4.60 6.98 -10.27
CA TRP A 221 4.81 5.65 -9.71
C TRP A 221 3.47 4.95 -9.47
N ALA A 222 2.54 5.58 -8.76
CA ALA A 222 1.25 4.97 -8.42
C ALA A 222 0.36 4.69 -9.65
N LEU A 223 0.55 5.41 -10.76
CA LEU A 223 -0.14 5.18 -12.04
C LEU A 223 0.29 3.89 -12.76
N ILE A 224 1.51 3.38 -12.52
CA ILE A 224 1.98 2.13 -13.14
C ILE A 224 1.22 0.96 -12.52
N ASP A 225 0.47 0.23 -13.35
CA ASP A 225 -0.42 -0.88 -12.96
C ASP A 225 0.09 -2.27 -13.37
N ASN A 226 1.29 -2.35 -13.93
CA ASN A 226 1.90 -3.57 -14.49
C ASN A 226 1.19 -4.16 -15.73
N ASP A 227 0.32 -3.40 -16.41
CA ASP A 227 -0.28 -3.79 -17.69
C ASP A 227 -0.32 -2.64 -18.72
N SER A 228 0.03 -1.44 -18.28
CA SER A 228 0.11 -0.24 -19.09
C SER A 228 1.47 -0.03 -19.72
N CYS A 229 1.48 0.51 -20.93
CA CYS A 229 2.69 1.00 -21.57
C CYS A 229 3.02 2.44 -21.12
N VAL A 230 4.17 2.94 -21.57
CA VAL A 230 4.62 4.33 -21.30
C VAL A 230 3.58 5.36 -21.73
N ASN A 231 2.94 5.18 -22.89
CA ASN A 231 1.96 6.13 -23.41
C ASN A 231 0.70 6.19 -22.53
N ASP A 232 0.23 5.05 -22.01
CA ASP A 232 -0.96 5.00 -21.15
C ASP A 232 -0.70 5.69 -19.79
N VAL A 233 0.52 5.54 -19.26
CA VAL A 233 0.94 6.23 -18.03
C VAL A 233 1.09 7.73 -18.27
N LEU A 234 1.72 8.14 -19.38
CA LEU A 234 1.85 9.54 -19.79
C LEU A 234 0.49 10.21 -19.92
N GLN A 235 -0.44 9.57 -20.64
CA GLN A 235 -1.77 10.12 -20.87
C GLN A 235 -2.49 10.36 -19.54
N ARG A 236 -2.51 9.37 -18.64
CA ARG A 236 -3.14 9.51 -17.32
C ARG A 236 -2.45 10.56 -16.45
N ALA A 237 -1.13 10.69 -16.52
CA ALA A 237 -0.38 11.70 -15.77
C ALA A 237 -0.71 13.13 -16.24
N ILE A 238 -0.80 13.33 -17.55
CA ILE A 238 -1.12 14.64 -18.15
C ILE A 238 -2.58 15.02 -17.89
N GLU A 239 -3.51 14.11 -18.22
CA GLU A 239 -4.96 14.39 -18.13
C GLU A 239 -5.46 14.42 -16.69
N GLY A 240 -4.97 13.53 -15.83
CA GLY A 240 -5.43 13.40 -14.45
C GLY A 240 -4.69 14.29 -13.44
N PHE A 241 -3.42 14.62 -13.70
CA PHE A 241 -2.55 15.24 -12.70
C PHE A 241 -1.82 16.49 -13.20
N GLN A 242 -2.02 16.89 -14.46
CA GLN A 242 -1.40 18.09 -15.06
C GLN A 242 0.14 18.06 -15.01
N ILE A 243 0.73 16.86 -14.96
CA ILE A 243 2.18 16.69 -15.02
C ILE A 243 2.62 16.84 -16.47
N SER A 244 3.70 17.60 -16.74
CA SER A 244 4.16 17.78 -18.11
C SER A 244 4.69 16.48 -18.72
N ARG A 245 4.67 16.40 -20.05
CA ARG A 245 5.19 15.22 -20.76
C ARG A 245 6.68 15.01 -20.47
N GLU A 246 7.45 16.09 -20.46
CA GLU A 246 8.89 16.09 -20.22
C GLU A 246 9.20 15.60 -18.81
N GLU A 247 8.48 16.10 -17.81
CA GLU A 247 8.64 15.71 -16.41
C GLU A 247 8.28 14.21 -16.22
N CYS A 248 7.20 13.76 -16.85
CA CYS A 248 6.79 12.36 -16.76
C CYS A 248 7.82 11.40 -17.40
N LEU A 249 8.31 11.74 -18.60
CA LEU A 249 9.36 10.96 -19.27
C LEU A 249 10.65 10.92 -18.44
N GLN A 250 11.05 12.04 -17.83
CA GLN A 250 12.22 12.12 -16.98
C GLN A 250 12.11 11.17 -15.78
N TYR A 251 10.98 11.17 -15.05
CA TYR A 251 10.84 10.27 -13.90
C TYR A 251 10.72 8.80 -14.31
N LEU A 252 10.04 8.48 -15.42
CA LEU A 252 10.02 7.11 -15.94
C LEU A 252 11.44 6.64 -16.31
N GLN A 253 12.27 7.51 -16.89
CA GLN A 253 13.67 7.21 -17.18
C GLN A 253 14.48 6.99 -15.90
N VAL A 254 14.28 7.81 -14.87
CA VAL A 254 14.92 7.63 -13.55
C VAL A 254 14.54 6.28 -12.94
N PHE A 255 13.26 5.88 -13.03
CA PHE A 255 12.80 4.58 -12.54
C PHE A 255 13.42 3.40 -13.31
N LEU A 256 13.58 3.52 -14.62
CA LEU A 256 14.24 2.51 -15.45
C LEU A 256 15.74 2.40 -15.11
N LEU A 257 16.44 3.53 -15.03
CA LEU A 257 17.88 3.58 -14.72
C LEU A 257 18.18 3.05 -13.31
N ALA A 258 17.30 3.28 -12.33
CA ALA A 258 17.43 2.73 -10.99
C ALA A 258 17.03 1.24 -10.90
N GLY A 259 16.54 0.64 -11.98
CA GLY A 259 16.10 -0.77 -12.01
C GLY A 259 14.91 -1.04 -11.08
N VAL A 260 14.04 -0.04 -10.89
CA VAL A 260 12.83 -0.13 -10.04
C VAL A 260 11.56 -0.27 -10.85
N VAL A 261 11.66 -0.14 -12.17
CA VAL A 261 10.66 -0.52 -13.15
C VAL A 261 11.39 -1.29 -14.26
N THR A 262 10.76 -2.33 -14.80
CA THR A 262 11.23 -3.06 -15.97
C THR A 262 10.27 -2.87 -17.13
N MET A 263 10.78 -2.98 -18.37
CA MET A 263 9.97 -3.02 -19.58
C MET A 263 10.09 -4.38 -20.25
N SER A 264 8.96 -5.04 -20.51
CA SER A 264 8.88 -6.41 -21.06
C SER A 264 9.58 -6.60 -22.42
N CYS A 265 9.80 -5.52 -23.18
CA CYS A 265 10.58 -5.50 -24.43
C CYS A 265 11.41 -4.20 -24.52
N PHE A 266 12.69 -4.23 -24.20
CA PHE A 266 13.58 -3.07 -24.35
C PHE A 266 14.15 -3.02 -25.78
N ASN A 267 13.32 -2.61 -26.74
CA ASN A 267 13.80 -2.24 -28.08
C ASN A 267 13.36 -0.82 -28.42
N LEU A 268 13.48 0.11 -27.46
CA LEU A 268 13.46 1.55 -27.78
C LEU A 268 14.65 1.78 -28.71
N ALA A 269 14.39 2.13 -29.96
CA ALA A 269 15.43 2.76 -30.75
C ALA A 269 15.84 4.01 -29.96
N LEU A 270 17.09 4.03 -29.47
CA LEU A 270 17.68 5.17 -28.76
C LEU A 270 17.54 6.49 -29.54
N SER A 271 17.18 6.43 -30.83
CA SER A 271 16.91 7.57 -31.71
C SER A 271 15.59 8.31 -31.46
N GLU A 272 14.69 7.82 -30.59
CA GLU A 272 13.43 8.53 -30.26
C GLU A 272 13.46 9.23 -28.89
N LEU A 273 14.61 9.22 -28.20
CA LEU A 273 14.81 9.88 -26.89
C LEU A 273 15.91 10.94 -26.90
N THR A 274 16.52 11.18 -28.05
CA THR A 274 17.41 12.32 -28.29
C THR A 274 16.90 13.02 -29.54
N ASP A 275 16.25 14.17 -29.37
CA ASP A 275 16.19 15.15 -30.45
C ASP A 275 17.62 15.69 -30.64
N ASP A 276 18.34 15.03 -31.54
CA ASP A 276 19.40 15.56 -32.42
C ASP A 276 19.27 14.87 -33.79
#